data_AF-A0A1G1C022-F1
#
_entry.id   AF-A0A1G1C022-F1
#
_cell.length_a   1.000
_cell.length_b   1.000
_cell.length_c   1.000
_cell.angle_alpha   90.00
_cell.angle_beta   90.00
_cell.angle_gamma   90.00
#
_symmetry.space_group_name_H-M   'P 1'
#
loop_
_entity.id
_entity.type
_entity.pdbx_description
1 polymer ?
#
loop_
_entity_poly.entity_id
_entity_poly.type
_entity_poly.pdbx_seq_one_letter_code
_entity_poly.pdbx_strand_id
1 'polypeptide(L)' 'MTTTFHNGTAHGLWSEFQALTKPQRDKFLASLLRVAEYREDLLDIACMEARRGEPSRPLREYMAERATRERR' A
#
# COMPACT_ATOMS: atom_id res chain seq x y z
N MET A 1 -20.07 17.69 -7.85
CA MET A 1 -20.33 17.29 -6.45
C MET A 1 -19.03 17.42 -5.69
N THR A 2 -18.95 18.40 -4.80
CA THR A 2 -17.80 18.68 -3.93
C THR A 2 -18.05 17.93 -2.62
N THR A 3 -17.30 16.86 -2.36
CA THR A 3 -17.44 16.10 -1.11
C THR A 3 -16.59 16.77 -0.03
N THR A 4 -17.22 17.26 1.03
CA THR A 4 -16.57 17.91 2.18
C THR A 4 -16.21 16.86 3.24
N PHE A 5 -14.93 16.75 3.60
CA PHE A 5 -14.43 15.79 4.59
C PHE A 5 -14.87 16.19 6.01
N HIS A 6 -15.44 15.27 6.81
CA HIS A 6 -16.18 15.60 8.04
C HIS A 6 -15.58 15.07 9.35
N ASN A 7 -14.55 14.21 9.34
CA ASN A 7 -13.95 13.71 10.58
C ASN A 7 -12.41 13.77 10.60
N GLY A 8 -11.84 14.55 11.53
CA GLY A 8 -10.39 14.75 11.72
C GLY A 8 -9.64 13.56 12.36
N THR A 9 -10.13 12.33 12.19
CA THR A 9 -9.47 11.10 12.68
C THR A 9 -9.15 10.16 11.52
N ALA A 10 -8.09 9.36 11.65
CA ALA A 10 -7.66 8.42 10.59
C ALA A 10 -8.78 7.42 10.20
N HIS A 11 -9.58 6.98 11.18
CA HIS A 11 -10.73 6.10 10.94
C HIS A 11 -11.86 6.79 10.17
N GLY A 12 -12.10 8.09 10.46
CA GLY A 12 -13.06 8.91 9.73
C GLY A 12 -12.68 9.06 8.26
N LEU A 13 -11.41 9.39 7.99
CA LEU A 13 -10.88 9.50 6.63
C LEU A 13 -10.99 8.19 5.84
N TRP A 14 -10.74 7.05 6.47
CA TRP A 14 -10.89 5.75 5.82
C TRP A 14 -12.34 5.46 5.43
N SER A 15 -13.28 5.73 6.34
CA SER A 15 -14.72 5.52 6.10
C SER A 15 -15.22 6.40 4.95
N GLU A 16 -14.79 7.66 4.91
CA GLU A 16 -15.10 8.60 3.82
C GLU A 16 -14.49 8.16 2.48
N PHE A 17 -13.26 7.65 2.48
CA PHE A 17 -12.63 7.09 1.28
C PHE A 17 -13.40 5.86 0.75
N GLN A 18 -13.86 4.97 1.64
CA GLN A 18 -14.66 3.80 1.25
C GLN A 18 -16.02 4.17 0.65
N ALA A 19 -16.59 5.31 1.04
CA ALA A 19 -17.85 5.81 0.50
C ALA A 19 -17.73 6.40 -0.93
N LEU A 20 -16.50 6.62 -1.43
CA LEU A 20 -16.28 7.15 -2.77
C LEU A 20 -16.70 6.15 -3.86
N THR A 21 -17.32 6.67 -4.92
CA THR A 21 -17.50 5.89 -6.16
C THR A 21 -16.16 5.51 -6.77
N LYS A 22 -16.13 4.43 -7.57
CA LYS A 22 -14.89 3.97 -8.23
C LYS A 22 -14.14 5.10 -8.98
N PRO A 23 -14.79 5.95 -9.81
CA PRO A 23 -14.10 7.06 -10.47
C PRO A 23 -13.53 8.12 -9.51
N GLN A 24 -14.22 8.42 -8.41
CA GLN A 24 -13.72 9.35 -7.39
C GLN A 24 -12.50 8.76 -6.68
N ARG A 25 -12.57 7.46 -6.37
CA ARG A 25 -11.50 6.72 -5.73
C ARG A 25 -10.25 6.65 -6.61
N ASP A 26 -10.43 6.43 -7.91
CA ASP A 26 -9.33 6.42 -8.88
C ASP A 26 -8.66 7.80 -9.01
N LYS A 27 -9.45 8.89 -9.00
CA LYS A 27 -8.90 10.26 -8.95
C LYS A 27 -8.14 10.56 -7.67
N PHE A 28 -8.64 10.09 -6.53
CA PHE A 28 -7.96 10.21 -5.24
C PHE A 28 -6.61 9.49 -5.28
N LEU A 29 -6.59 8.22 -5.70
CA LEU A 29 -5.36 7.43 -5.80
C LEU A 29 -4.36 8.04 -6.79
N ALA A 30 -4.84 8.52 -7.95
CA ALA A 30 -3.98 9.19 -8.92
C ALA A 30 -3.36 10.47 -8.35
N SER A 31 -4.08 11.20 -7.50
CA SER A 31 -3.55 12.39 -6.81
C SER A 31 -2.53 12.02 -5.75
N LEU A 32 -2.78 10.96 -4.98
CA LEU A 32 -1.87 10.43 -3.97
C LEU A 32 -0.53 10.00 -4.57
N LEU A 33 -0.57 9.25 -5.68
CA LEU A 33 0.63 8.71 -6.35
C LEU A 33 1.49 9.77 -7.07
N ARG A 34 0.97 10.99 -7.26
CA ARG A 34 1.75 12.12 -7.82
C ARG A 34 2.78 12.66 -6.84
N VAL A 35 2.54 12.51 -5.54
CA VAL A 35 3.51 12.86 -4.51
C VAL A 35 4.50 11.70 -4.40
N ALA A 36 5.79 11.99 -4.60
CA ALA A 36 6.82 10.97 -4.64
C ALA A 36 6.91 10.20 -3.32
N GLU A 37 6.96 10.92 -2.19
CA GLU A 37 6.99 10.35 -0.84
C GLU A 37 5.86 9.32 -0.62
N TYR A 38 4.61 9.70 -0.87
CA TYR A 38 3.46 8.81 -0.66
C TYR A 38 3.45 7.60 -1.60
N ARG A 39 4.00 7.75 -2.81
CA ARG A 39 4.12 6.62 -3.73
C ARG A 39 5.13 5.60 -3.18
N GLU A 40 6.30 6.06 -2.71
CA GLU A 40 7.31 5.16 -2.15
C GLU A 40 6.78 4.48 -0.88
N ASP A 41 6.12 5.23 0.02
CA ASP A 41 5.51 4.66 1.23
C ASP A 41 4.49 3.55 0.91
N LEU A 42 3.65 3.75 -0.11
CA LEU A 42 2.68 2.74 -0.54
C LEU A 42 3.35 1.49 -1.12
N LEU A 43 4.45 1.65 -1.85
CA LEU A 43 5.22 0.52 -2.38
C LEU A 43 5.86 -0.29 -1.24
N ASP A 44 6.41 0.39 -0.24
CA ASP A 44 6.99 -0.25 0.94
C ASP A 44 5.93 -1.01 1.74
N ILE A 45 4.79 -0.38 2.02
CA ILE A 45 3.65 -1.02 2.70
C ILE A 45 3.18 -2.25 1.92
N ALA A 46 3.02 -2.13 0.59
CA ALA A 46 2.60 -3.24 -0.25
C ALA A 46 3.61 -4.41 -0.20
N CYS A 47 4.91 -4.09 -0.20
CA CYS A 47 5.98 -5.08 -0.08
C CYS A 47 5.94 -5.77 1.30
N MET A 48 5.76 -5.01 2.37
CA MET A 48 5.63 -5.57 3.73
C MET A 48 4.42 -6.49 3.86
N GLU A 49 3.25 -6.07 3.36
CA GLU A 49 2.03 -6.89 3.42
C GLU A 49 2.16 -8.18 2.60
N ALA A 50 2.76 -8.11 1.40
CA ALA A 50 3.06 -9.31 0.60
C ALA A 50 3.98 -10.30 1.34
N ARG A 51 4.80 -9.80 2.28
CA ARG A 51 5.77 -10.57 3.05
C ARG A 51 5.34 -10.87 4.48
N ARG A 52 4.16 -10.42 4.91
CA ARG A 52 3.65 -10.55 6.30
C ARG A 52 3.56 -12.02 6.76
N GLY A 53 3.41 -12.97 5.82
CA GLY A 53 3.36 -14.40 6.09
C GLY A 53 4.67 -15.16 5.83
N GLU A 54 5.78 -14.48 5.51
CA GLU A 54 7.06 -15.16 5.27
C GLU A 54 7.61 -15.77 6.58
N PRO A 55 8.15 -17.00 6.53
CA PRO A 55 8.78 -17.59 7.69
C PRO A 55 10.03 -16.79 8.08
N SER A 56 10.22 -16.59 9.38
CA SER A 56 11.47 -16.06 9.90
C SER A 56 12.59 -17.08 9.68
N ARG A 57 13.74 -16.61 9.17
CA ARG A 57 14.92 -17.44 8.91
C ARG A 57 16.20 -16.61 8.87
N PRO A 58 17.37 -17.22 9.13
CA PRO A 58 18.65 -16.57 8.94
C PRO A 58 18.82 -15.99 7.54
N LEU A 59 19.48 -14.83 7.43
CA LEU A 59 19.69 -14.14 6.15
C LEU A 59 20.29 -15.04 5.07
N ARG A 60 21.23 -15.92 5.46
CA ARG A 60 21.88 -16.86 4.54
C ARG A 60 20.89 -17.84 3.90
N GLU A 61 19.94 -18.35 4.66
CA GLU A 61 18.91 -19.27 4.18
C GLU A 61 17.94 -18.55 3.23
N TYR A 62 17.51 -17.34 3.61
CA TYR A 62 16.71 -16.49 2.74
C TYR A 62 17.40 -16.24 1.38
N MET A 63 18.69 -15.91 1.39
CA MET A 63 19.45 -15.67 0.16
C MET A 63 19.57 -16.91 -0.72
N ALA A 64 19.79 -18.09 -0.12
CA ALA A 64 19.87 -19.36 -0.85
C ALA A 64 18.54 -19.73 -1.53
N GLU A 65 17.42 -19.55 -0.82
CA GLU A 65 16.08 -19.79 -1.38
C GLU A 65 15.74 -18.78 -2.49
N ARG A 66 16.05 -17.50 -2.28
CA ARG A 66 15.80 -16.44 -3.26
C ARG A 66 16.56 -16.68 -4.56
N ALA A 67 17.85 -17.02 -4.47
CA ALA A 67 18.68 -17.35 -5.63
C ALA A 67 18.16 -18.58 -6.40
N THR A 68 17.37 -19.45 -5.75
CA THR A 68 16.71 -20.58 -6.40
C THR A 68 15.41 -20.17 -7.10
N ARG A 69 14.63 -19.22 -6.53
CA ARG A 69 13.43 -18.67 -7.17
C ARG A 69 13.74 -17.88 -8.43
N GLU A 70 14.82 -17.09 -8.43
CA GLU A 70 15.22 -16.25 -9.58
C GLU A 70 15.78 -17.05 -10.77
N ARG A 71 16.13 -18.33 -10.57
CA ARG A 71 16.60 -19.24 -11.64
C ARG A 71 15.47 -20.04 -12.29
N ARG A 72 14.25 -19.96 -11.77
CA ARG A 72 13.06 -20.63 -12.31
C ARG A 72 12.25 -19.65 -13.14
#